data_AF-X0UU58-F1
#
_entry.id   AF-X0UU58-F1
#
_cell.length_a   1.000
_cell.length_b   1.000
_cell.length_c   1.000
_cell.angle_alpha   90.00
_cell.angle_beta   90.00
_cell.angle_gamma   90.00
#
_symmetry.space_group_name_H-M   'P 1'
#
loop_
_entity.id
_entity.type
_entity.pdbx_description
1 polymer ?
#
loop_
_entity_poly.entity_id
_entity_poly.type
_entity_poly.pdbx_seq_one_letter_code
_entity_poly.pdbx_strand_id
1 'polypeptide(L)' 'MAGQRAPTDSVGAQMAMMRKRSKKKCANPECKKIFEGLTITSYCSDECRFRAAYLRRKK' A
#
# COMPACT_ATOMS: atom_id res chain seq x y z
N MET A 1 18.14 18.17 28.54
CA MET A 1 18.04 16.77 28.06
C MET A 1 17.86 16.82 26.55
N ALA A 2 18.87 16.40 25.80
CA ALA A 2 18.89 16.50 24.34
C ALA A 2 17.83 15.56 23.73
N GLY A 3 16.90 16.13 22.96
CA GLY A 3 15.90 15.37 22.22
C GLY A 3 16.57 14.54 21.13
N GLN A 4 16.63 13.22 21.34
CA GLN A 4 16.98 12.28 20.29
C GLN A 4 15.73 12.03 19.45
N ARG A 5 15.61 12.70 18.30
CA ARG A 5 14.72 12.23 17.23
C ARG A 5 15.28 10.89 16.78
N ALA A 6 14.57 9.80 17.09
CA ALA A 6 14.87 8.47 16.59
C ALA A 6 15.07 8.53 15.06
N PRO A 7 16.05 7.80 14.49
CA PRO A 7 16.26 7.81 13.06
C PRO A 7 15.10 7.07 12.40
N THR A 8 14.11 7.84 11.95
CA THR A 8 13.05 7.36 11.06
C THR A 8 13.60 6.92 9.69
N ASP A 9 14.88 7.18 9.42
CA ASP A 9 15.60 6.88 8.17
C ASP A 9 16.48 5.63 8.20
N SER A 10 16.35 4.77 9.21
CA SER A 10 17.02 3.47 9.13
C SER A 10 16.34 2.59 8.06
N VAL A 11 17.12 1.96 7.18
CA VAL A 11 16.63 0.95 6.22
C VAL A 11 15.81 -0.13 6.95
N GLY A 12 16.18 -0.45 8.20
CA GLY A 12 15.42 -1.34 9.08
C GLY A 12 13.99 -0.86 9.35
N ALA A 13 13.77 0.44 9.59
CA ALA A 13 12.43 1.01 9.77
C ALA A 13 11.61 0.93 8.46
N GLN A 14 12.23 1.19 7.31
CA GLN A 14 11.56 1.05 6.00
C GLN A 14 11.16 -0.40 5.73
N MET A 15 12.06 -1.36 5.98
CA MET A 15 11.78 -2.80 5.85
C MET A 15 10.67 -3.27 6.81
N ALA A 16 10.64 -2.73 8.04
CA ALA A 16 9.57 -3.02 9.00
C ALA A 16 8.21 -2.51 8.51
N MET A 17 8.16 -1.30 7.93
CA MET A 17 6.92 -0.75 7.34
C MET A 17 6.45 -1.56 6.13
N MET A 18 7.36 -2.09 5.31
CA MET A 18 7.02 -2.95 4.16
C MET A 18 6.31 -4.25 4.55
N ARG A 19 6.55 -4.76 5.76
CA ARG A 19 5.93 -5.99 6.29
C ARG A 19 4.61 -5.76 7.02
N LYS A 20 4.27 -4.51 7.34
CA LYS A 20 3.04 -4.18 8.05
C LYS A 20 1.82 -4.47 7.17
N ARG A 21 0.82 -5.14 7.74
CA ARG A 21 -0.48 -5.35 7.09
C ARG A 21 -1.49 -4.35 7.64
N SER A 22 -2.38 -3.88 6.77
CA SER A 22 -3.42 -2.91 7.12
C SER A 22 -4.65 -3.14 6.27
N LYS A 23 -5.84 -2.95 6.86
CA LYS A 23 -7.10 -2.93 6.12
C LYS A 23 -7.20 -1.63 5.33
N LYS A 24 -7.39 -1.74 4.02
CA LYS A 24 -7.52 -0.59 3.11
C LYS A 24 -8.44 -0.90 1.94
N LYS A 25 -8.93 0.15 1.30
CA LYS A 25 -9.80 0.03 0.12
C LYS A 25 -8.96 -0.28 -1.12
N CYS A 26 -9.46 -1.16 -1.98
CA CYS A 26 -8.82 -1.46 -3.27
C CYS A 26 -8.76 -0.20 -4.15
N ALA A 27 -7.61 0.03 -4.78
CA ALA A 27 -7.37 1.18 -5.65
C ALA A 27 -7.99 1.04 -7.05
N ASN A 28 -8.56 -0.13 -7.40
CA ASN A 28 -9.34 -0.27 -8.62
C ASN A 28 -10.64 0.53 -8.48
N PRO A 29 -10.92 1.53 -9.34
CA PRO A 29 -12.13 2.36 -9.22
C PRO A 29 -13.43 1.57 -9.32
N GLU A 30 -13.41 0.41 -10.00
CA GLU A 30 -14.56 -0.51 -10.06
C GLU A 30 -14.66 -1.42 -8.84
N CYS A 31 -13.55 -1.66 -8.12
CA CYS A 31 -13.55 -2.51 -6.93
C CYS A 31 -13.49 -1.65 -5.66
N LYS A 32 -14.64 -1.51 -4.98
CA LYS A 32 -14.73 -0.77 -3.72
C LYS A 32 -14.51 -1.62 -2.46
N LYS A 33 -13.98 -2.84 -2.61
CA LYS A 33 -13.78 -3.77 -1.50
C LYS A 33 -12.67 -3.28 -0.55
N ILE A 34 -12.88 -3.52 0.74
CA ILE A 34 -11.85 -3.38 1.76
C ILE A 34 -11.14 -4.72 1.89
N PHE A 35 -9.81 -4.72 1.85
CA PHE A 35 -8.99 -5.92 1.97
C PHE A 35 -7.86 -5.67 2.96
N GLU A 36 -7.37 -6.76 3.56
CA GLU A 36 -6.18 -6.74 4.39
C GLU A 36 -4.97 -7.12 3.53
N GLY A 37 -4.03 -6.20 3.39
CA GLY A 37 -2.83 -6.40 2.58
C GLY A 37 -1.64 -5.69 3.17
N LEU A 38 -0.45 -5.97 2.64
CA LEU A 38 0.76 -5.24 3.01
C LEU A 38 0.57 -3.76 2.74
N THR A 39 1.21 -2.89 3.52
CA THR A 39 1.12 -1.44 3.35
C THR A 39 1.51 -1.01 1.92
N ILE A 40 2.43 -1.75 1.28
CA ILE A 40 2.84 -1.52 -0.12
C ILE A 40 1.80 -1.96 -1.18
N THR A 41 0.92 -2.92 -0.90
CA THR A 41 0.00 -3.49 -1.90
C THR A 41 -1.29 -2.70 -2.01
N SER A 42 -1.58 -2.05 -3.14
CA SER A 42 -2.78 -1.18 -3.27
C SER A 42 -4.03 -1.86 -3.83
N TYR A 43 -3.91 -3.12 -4.26
CA TYR A 43 -4.97 -3.87 -4.94
C TYR A 43 -5.30 -5.13 -4.16
N CYS A 44 -6.59 -5.50 -4.13
CA CYS A 44 -7.05 -6.71 -3.44
C CYS A 44 -6.74 -8.00 -4.22
N SER A 45 -6.42 -7.90 -5.52
CA SER A 45 -6.05 -9.01 -6.39
C SER A 45 -5.27 -8.50 -7.61
N ASP A 46 -4.55 -9.39 -8.30
CA ASP A 46 -3.89 -9.05 -9.57
C ASP A 46 -4.91 -8.66 -10.65
N GLU A 47 -6.09 -9.28 -10.68
CA GLU A 47 -7.17 -8.89 -11.59
C GLU A 47 -7.54 -7.40 -11.38
N CYS A 48 -7.67 -6.96 -10.13
CA CYS A 48 -7.94 -5.55 -9.83
C CYS A 48 -6.78 -4.64 -10.25
N ARG A 49 -5.53 -5.09 -10.17
CA ARG A 49 -4.37 -4.36 -10.67
C ARG A 49 -4.43 -4.19 -12.19
N PHE A 50 -4.68 -5.27 -12.93
CA PHE A 50 -4.81 -5.25 -14.39
C PHE A 50 -5.96 -4.36 -14.84
N ARG A 51 -7.13 -4.51 -14.21
CA ARG A 51 -8.32 -3.74 -14.56
C ARG A 51 -8.18 -2.25 -14.27
N ALA A 52 -7.56 -1.90 -13.13
CA ALA A 52 -7.22 -0.51 -12.85
C ALA A 52 -6.23 0.08 -13.88
N ALA A 53 -5.25 -0.70 -14.34
CA ALA A 53 -4.31 -0.27 -15.37
C ALA A 53 -4.99 -0.09 -16.73
N TYR A 54 -5.90 -1.00 -17.10
CA TYR A 54 -6.71 -0.88 -18.32
C TYR A 54 -7.55 0.40 -18.32
N LEU A 55 -8.27 0.67 -17.22
CA LEU A 55 -9.11 1.87 -17.10
C LEU A 55 -8.30 3.18 -17.19
N ARG A 56 -7.06 3.19 -16.68
CA ARG A 56 -6.17 4.35 -16.80
C ARG A 56 -5.75 4.63 -18.24
N ARG A 57 -5.61 3.59 -19.07
CA ARG A 57 -5.23 3.72 -20.49
C ARG A 57 -6.39 4.09 -21.40
N LYS A 58 -7.62 3.81 -20.97
CA LYS A 58 -8.85 4.14 -21.71
C LYS A 58 -9.28 5.60 -21.55
N LYS A 59 -8.71 6.31 -20.58
CA LYS A 59 -9.02 7.70 -20.24
C LYS A 59 -8.07 8.64 -20.97
#